data_AF-A0AAU5TH39-F1
#
_entry.id   AF-A0AAU5TH39-F1
#
_cell.length_a   1.000
_cell.length_b   1.000
_cell.length_c   1.000
_cell.angle_alpha   90.00
_cell.angle_beta   90.00
_cell.angle_gamma   90.00
#
_symmetry.space_group_name_H-M   'P 1'
#
loop_
_entity.id
_entity.type
_entity.pdbx_description
1 polymer ?
#
loop_
_entity_poly.entity_id
_entity_poly.type
_entity_poly.pdbx_seq_one_letter_code
_entity_poly.pdbx_strand_id
1 'polypeptide(L)'
;MSDLSWVPQSCTLPTEERPLRVAEWDALFAEQLTSLSRPQPLHLRLDLAGGEGVEDRVRDLVARESGCCSFFTFTTTPGQDLIRLDICVDQVHEPALDSLAARAAAAGESR
;
A
#
# COMPACT_ATOMS: atom_id res chain seq x y z
N MET A 1 -12.23 16.33 -10.87
CA MET A 1 -10.85 16.77 -10.58
C MET A 1 -10.35 15.91 -9.43
N SER A 2 -9.78 14.76 -9.75
CA SER A 2 -9.22 13.84 -8.76
C SER A 2 -7.74 14.16 -8.62
N ASP A 3 -7.39 14.70 -7.47
CA ASP A 3 -6.05 15.13 -7.11
C ASP A 3 -5.20 13.90 -6.78
N LEU A 4 -4.35 13.50 -7.74
CA LEU A 4 -3.40 12.37 -7.64
C LEU A 4 -2.15 12.74 -6.83
N SER A 5 -2.32 13.43 -5.69
CA SER A 5 -1.21 14.02 -4.92
C SER A 5 -0.27 13.01 -4.25
N TRP A 6 -0.63 11.74 -4.24
CA TRP A 6 0.22 10.67 -3.72
C TRP A 6 1.26 10.15 -4.73
N VAL A 7 0.99 10.29 -6.03
CA VAL A 7 1.81 9.62 -7.06
C VAL A 7 2.98 10.53 -7.42
N PRO A 8 4.25 10.19 -7.08
CA PRO A 8 5.35 11.06 -7.43
C PRO A 8 5.53 11.14 -8.95
N GLN A 9 6.07 12.28 -9.39
CA GLN A 9 6.24 12.61 -10.81
C GLN A 9 7.18 11.63 -11.55
N SER A 10 7.92 10.79 -10.82
CA SER A 10 8.77 9.71 -11.32
C SER A 10 8.01 8.40 -11.65
N CYS A 11 6.69 8.33 -11.45
CA CYS A 11 5.91 7.18 -11.93
C CYS A 11 5.88 7.16 -13.45
N THR A 12 6.66 6.28 -14.07
CA THR A 12 6.68 6.07 -15.53
C THR A 12 5.47 5.28 -16.04
N LEU A 13 4.52 4.93 -15.16
CA LEU A 13 3.26 4.29 -15.50
C LEU A 13 2.34 5.24 -16.32
N PRO A 14 1.77 4.79 -17.45
CA PRO A 14 0.71 5.49 -18.15
C PRO A 14 -0.48 5.76 -17.20
N THR A 15 -1.04 6.96 -17.29
CA THR A 15 -2.12 7.47 -16.42
C THR A 15 -3.37 6.58 -16.38
N GLU A 16 -3.58 5.72 -17.39
CA GLU A 16 -4.71 4.78 -17.50
C GLU A 16 -4.64 3.58 -16.54
N GLU A 17 -3.44 3.13 -16.13
CA GLU A 17 -3.26 1.94 -15.30
C GLU A 17 -3.14 2.27 -13.79
N ARG A 18 -2.86 3.53 -13.46
CA ARG A 18 -2.77 4.05 -12.09
C ARG A 18 -4.07 3.92 -11.27
N PRO A 19 -5.27 4.27 -11.78
CA PRO A 19 -6.49 4.18 -10.99
C PRO A 19 -6.92 2.73 -10.69
N LEU A 20 -6.56 1.77 -11.56
CA LEU A 20 -6.90 0.36 -11.34
C LEU A 20 -6.09 -0.23 -10.17
N ARG A 21 -4.78 0.07 -10.10
CA ARG A 21 -3.91 -0.39 -9.00
C ARG A 21 -4.32 0.18 -7.64
N VAL A 22 -4.71 1.45 -7.63
CA VAL A 22 -5.21 2.10 -6.41
C VAL A 22 -6.50 1.43 -5.93
N ALA A 23 -7.40 1.04 -6.83
CA ALA A 23 -8.62 0.33 -6.48
C ALA A 23 -8.36 -1.09 -5.95
N GLU A 24 -7.37 -1.80 -6.49
CA GLU A 24 -6.99 -3.14 -5.98
C GLU A 24 -6.40 -3.07 -4.57
N TRP A 25 -5.56 -2.07 -4.29
CA TRP A 25 -5.07 -1.79 -2.93
C TRP A 25 -6.21 -1.40 -1.99
N ASP A 26 -7.12 -0.53 -2.44
CA ASP A 26 -8.28 -0.09 -1.66
C ASP A 26 -9.16 -1.28 -1.27
N ALA A 27 -9.45 -2.17 -2.22
CA ALA A 27 -10.19 -3.40 -1.98
C ALA A 27 -9.46 -4.31 -0.99
N LEU A 28 -8.16 -4.54 -1.19
CA LEU A 28 -7.37 -5.35 -0.26
C LEU A 28 -7.36 -4.75 1.16
N PHE A 29 -7.28 -3.43 1.29
CA PHE A 29 -7.36 -2.78 2.59
C PHE A 29 -8.76 -2.91 3.21
N ALA A 30 -9.82 -2.63 2.46
CA ALA A 30 -11.19 -2.79 2.97
C ALA A 30 -11.48 -4.24 3.41
N GLU A 31 -11.06 -5.22 2.60
CA GLU A 31 -11.35 -6.65 2.82
C GLU A 31 -10.43 -7.31 3.86
N GLN A 32 -9.15 -6.93 3.94
CA GLN A 32 -8.17 -7.63 4.77
C GLN A 32 -7.48 -6.76 5.83
N LEU A 33 -7.53 -5.43 5.79
CA LEU A 33 -6.83 -4.60 6.79
C LEU A 33 -7.42 -4.83 8.18
N THR A 34 -6.58 -5.32 9.08
CA THR A 34 -6.91 -5.57 10.49
C THR A 34 -6.38 -4.43 11.37
N SER A 35 -5.19 -3.93 11.06
CA SER A 35 -4.61 -2.82 11.79
C SER A 35 -3.71 -1.97 10.91
N LEU A 36 -3.72 -0.67 11.17
CA LEU A 36 -2.81 0.30 10.56
C LEU A 36 -2.03 0.98 11.67
N SER A 37 -0.71 1.01 11.53
CA SER A 37 0.17 1.71 12.45
C SER A 37 1.31 2.38 11.69
N ARG A 38 1.71 3.57 12.13
CA ARG A 38 2.83 4.31 11.55
C ARG A 38 3.89 4.50 12.62
N PRO A 39 4.82 3.53 12.81
CA PRO A 39 5.84 3.62 13.84
C PRO A 39 6.86 4.76 13.58
N GLN A 40 7.08 5.14 12.32
CA GLN A 40 7.98 6.25 11.95
C GLN A 40 7.37 7.07 10.81
N PRO A 41 7.74 8.35 10.65
CA PRO A 41 7.22 9.18 9.55
C PRO A 41 7.48 8.55 8.17
N LEU A 42 8.61 7.86 7.99
CA LEU A 42 8.98 7.20 6.74
C LEU A 42 8.66 5.70 6.71
N HIS A 43 7.87 5.20 7.67
CA HIS A 43 7.53 3.78 7.79
C HIS A 43 6.06 3.58 8.16
N LEU A 44 5.31 2.99 7.23
CA LEU A 44 3.93 2.55 7.43
C LEU A 44 3.90 1.04 7.63
N ARG A 45 3.13 0.59 8.62
CA ARG A 45 2.89 -0.82 8.90
C ARG A 45 1.41 -1.12 8.78
N LEU A 46 1.10 -2.13 7.98
CA LEU A 46 -0.24 -2.63 7.76
C LEU A 46 -0.27 -4.10 8.18
N ASP A 47 -1.17 -4.44 9.09
CA ASP A 47 -1.43 -5.82 9.46
C ASP A 47 -2.71 -6.25 8.73
N LEU A 48 -2.57 -7.18 7.79
CA LEU A 48 -3.65 -7.74 6.97
C LEU A 48 -4.05 -9.10 7.53
N ALA A 49 -5.34 -9.42 7.54
CA ALA A 49 -5.83 -10.76 7.84
C ALA A 49 -5.27 -11.75 6.83
N GLY A 50 -4.68 -12.82 7.33
CA GLY A 50 -4.27 -13.96 6.55
C GLY A 50 -5.47 -14.70 5.96
N GLY A 51 -5.21 -15.55 4.99
CA GLY A 51 -6.24 -16.31 4.30
C GLY A 51 -5.67 -16.99 3.06
N GLU A 52 -6.41 -17.96 2.53
CA GLU A 52 -6.01 -18.65 1.31
C GLU A 52 -5.89 -17.64 0.15
N GLY A 53 -4.70 -17.54 -0.46
CA GLY A 53 -4.44 -16.65 -1.58
C GLY A 53 -4.16 -15.18 -1.23
N VAL A 54 -4.25 -14.78 0.04
CA VAL A 54 -4.00 -13.37 0.44
C VAL A 54 -2.52 -13.02 0.34
N GLU A 55 -1.63 -13.91 0.79
CA GLU A 55 -0.18 -13.70 0.69
C GLU A 55 0.26 -13.55 -0.77
N ASP A 56 -0.29 -14.37 -1.66
CA ASP A 56 0.00 -14.32 -3.10
C ASP A 56 -0.49 -13.00 -3.70
N ARG A 57 -1.72 -12.58 -3.39
CA ARG A 57 -2.26 -11.26 -3.78
C ARG A 57 -1.38 -10.11 -3.32
N VAL A 58 -0.98 -10.10 -2.05
CA VAL A 58 -0.12 -9.05 -1.49
C VAL A 58 1.23 -9.05 -2.21
N ARG A 59 1.82 -10.24 -2.44
CA ARG A 59 3.12 -10.37 -3.11
C ARG A 59 3.06 -9.93 -4.57
N ASP A 60 1.99 -10.28 -5.30
CA ASP A 60 1.77 -9.84 -6.68
C ASP A 60 1.62 -8.31 -6.75
N LEU A 61 0.79 -7.72 -5.90
CA LEU A 61 0.65 -6.26 -5.81
C LEU A 61 1.97 -5.57 -5.49
N VAL A 62 2.70 -6.06 -4.48
CA VAL A 62 4.01 -5.52 -4.09
C VAL A 62 5.03 -5.64 -5.22
N ALA A 63 5.11 -6.79 -5.91
CA ALA A 63 6.04 -6.99 -7.00
C ALA A 63 5.76 -6.01 -8.16
N ARG A 64 4.48 -5.80 -8.46
CA ARG A 64 4.09 -4.87 -9.51
C ARG A 64 4.28 -3.40 -9.12
N GLU A 65 4.04 -3.03 -7.86
CA GLU A 65 4.30 -1.68 -7.36
C GLU A 65 5.80 -1.38 -7.30
N SER A 66 6.62 -2.33 -6.87
CA SER A 66 8.09 -2.18 -6.84
C SER A 66 8.68 -1.91 -8.24
N GLY A 67 8.05 -2.48 -9.28
CA GLY A 67 8.42 -2.24 -10.67
C GLY A 67 8.04 -0.85 -11.21
N CYS A 68 7.01 -0.22 -10.64
CA CYS A 68 6.51 1.09 -11.09
C CYS A 68 6.96 2.25 -10.20
N CYS A 69 7.20 1.97 -8.93
CA CYS A 69 7.50 2.91 -7.86
C CYS A 69 8.71 2.41 -7.06
N SER A 70 9.88 2.35 -7.69
CA SER A 70 11.09 1.75 -7.10
C SER A 70 11.66 2.47 -5.87
N PHE A 71 11.07 3.61 -5.48
CA PHE A 71 11.38 4.35 -4.26
C PHE A 71 10.63 3.83 -3.02
N PHE A 72 9.51 3.09 -3.21
CA PHE A 72 8.89 2.37 -2.12
C PHE A 72 9.64 1.07 -1.86
N THR A 73 10.00 0.87 -0.59
CA THR A 73 10.50 -0.40 -0.10
C THR A 73 9.37 -1.13 0.59
N PHE A 74 8.88 -2.20 -0.02
CA PHE A 74 7.86 -3.07 0.56
C PHE A 74 8.52 -4.29 1.20
N THR A 75 8.17 -4.56 2.44
CA THR A 75 8.61 -5.75 3.18
C THR A 75 7.37 -6.50 3.66
N THR A 76 7.10 -7.64 3.02
CA THR A 76 5.99 -8.52 3.42
C THR A 76 6.52 -9.61 4.35
N THR A 77 5.98 -9.64 5.57
CA THR A 77 6.25 -10.67 6.57
C THR A 77 4.99 -11.51 6.77
N PRO A 78 4.91 -12.71 6.17
CA PRO A 78 3.78 -13.60 6.40
C PRO A 78 3.83 -14.18 7.81
N GLY A 79 2.69 -14.12 8.51
CA GLY A 79 2.46 -14.77 9.79
C GLY A 79 1.43 -15.89 9.67
N GLN A 80 1.10 -16.52 10.79
CA GLN A 80 0.20 -17.68 10.81
C GLN A 80 -1.27 -17.33 10.48
N ASP A 81 -1.72 -16.15 10.91
CA ASP A 81 -3.09 -15.66 10.75
C ASP A 81 -3.15 -14.21 10.23
N LEU A 82 -1.99 -13.55 10.18
CA LEU A 82 -1.86 -12.14 9.80
C LEU A 82 -0.65 -11.99 8.91
N ILE A 83 -0.78 -11.21 7.85
CA ILE A 83 0.31 -10.83 6.95
C ILE A 83 0.65 -9.38 7.27
N ARG A 84 1.89 -9.16 7.69
CA ARG A 84 2.40 -7.82 7.93
C ARG A 84 3.02 -7.28 6.66
N LEU A 85 2.59 -6.10 6.25
CA LEU A 85 3.19 -5.34 5.17
C LEU A 85 3.80 -4.05 5.75
N ASP A 86 5.12 -3.98 5.74
CA ASP A 86 5.87 -2.79 6.07
C ASP A 86 6.23 -2.05 4.78
N ILE A 87 5.94 -0.76 4.72
CA ILE A 87 6.16 0.12 3.57
C ILE A 87 7.05 1.27 4.03
N CYS A 88 8.24 1.38 3.44
CA CYS A 88 9.20 2.43 3.72
C CYS A 88 9.47 3.28 2.48
N VAL A 89 9.79 4.56 2.68
CA VAL A 89 10.20 5.49 1.62
C VAL A 89 11.41 6.30 2.05
N ASP A 90 12.06 6.96 1.10
CA ASP A 90 12.97 8.06 1.41
C ASP A 90 12.19 9.33 1.81
N GLN A 91 12.91 10.26 2.43
CA GLN A 91 12.34 11.50 2.97
C GLN A 91 11.63 12.37 1.93
N VAL A 92 12.04 12.33 0.66
CA VAL A 92 11.44 13.13 -0.41
C VAL A 92 10.04 12.63 -0.76
N HIS A 93 9.79 11.34 -0.51
CA HIS A 93 8.52 10.66 -0.80
C HIS A 93 7.68 10.44 0.47
N GLU A 94 7.99 11.08 1.60
CA GLU A 94 7.09 11.14 2.77
C GLU A 94 5.66 11.60 2.45
N PRO A 95 5.43 12.65 1.60
CA PRO A 95 4.09 13.11 1.25
C PRO A 95 3.42 12.28 0.16
N ALA A 96 4.19 11.41 -0.52
CA ALA A 96 3.64 10.10 -0.80
C ALA A 96 3.39 9.50 0.59
N LEU A 97 4.18 8.62 1.22
CA LEU A 97 3.85 7.76 2.39
C LEU A 97 2.62 8.08 3.32
N ASP A 98 2.36 9.34 3.63
CA ASP A 98 1.14 9.91 4.21
C ASP A 98 -0.23 9.64 3.50
N SER A 99 -0.47 10.01 2.22
CA SER A 99 -1.79 9.80 1.59
C SER A 99 -2.29 8.33 1.43
N LEU A 100 -1.44 7.30 1.38
CA LEU A 100 -1.74 5.87 1.40
C LEU A 100 -2.04 5.45 2.81
N ALA A 101 -1.36 6.02 3.82
CA ALA A 101 -1.76 5.82 5.20
C ALA A 101 -3.18 6.37 5.41
N ALA A 102 -3.46 7.58 4.93
CA ALA A 102 -4.80 8.17 4.97
C ALA A 102 -5.83 7.34 4.19
N ARG A 103 -5.44 6.80 3.02
CA ARG A 103 -6.32 5.96 2.21
C ARG A 103 -6.60 4.60 2.82
N ALA A 104 -5.56 3.92 3.31
CA ALA A 104 -5.68 2.63 3.99
C ALA A 104 -6.49 2.78 5.29
N ALA A 105 -6.30 3.90 6.02
CA ALA A 105 -7.17 4.25 7.14
C ALA A 105 -8.61 4.35 6.65
N ALA A 106 -8.94 5.26 5.72
CA ALA A 106 -10.29 5.47 5.20
C ALA A 106 -10.98 4.17 4.70
N ALA A 107 -10.23 3.29 4.03
CA ALA A 107 -10.72 1.98 3.58
C ALA A 107 -11.00 1.02 4.74
N GLY A 108 -10.15 1.01 5.77
CA GLY A 108 -10.32 0.18 6.98
C GLY A 108 -11.44 0.63 7.92
N GLU A 109 -11.75 1.93 7.97
CA GLU A 109 -12.87 2.47 8.79
C GLU A 109 -14.24 2.22 8.14
N SER A 110 -14.27 1.89 6.85
CA SER A 110 -15.51 1.60 6.11
C SER A 110 -16.03 0.18 6.31
N ARG A 111 -15.44 -0.59 7.23
CA ARG A 111 -15.80 -1.98 7.57
C ARG A 111 -16.85 -2.07 8.67
#